data_AF-A0A5K0YD47-F1
#
_entry.id   AF-A0A5K0YD47-F1
#
_cell.length_a   1.000
_cell.length_b   1.000
_cell.length_c   1.000
_cell.angle_alpha   90.00
_cell.angle_beta   90.00
_cell.angle_gamma   90.00
#
_symmetry.space_group_name_H-M   'P 1'
#
loop_
_entity.id
_entity.type
_entity.pdbx_description
1 polymer ?
#
loop_
_entity_poly.entity_id
_entity_poly.type
_entity_poly.pdbx_seq_one_letter_code
_entity_poly.pdbx_strand_id
1 'polypeptide(L)' 'MTAVSNISLDVQQILMTMLSKVNLKQNEEGQWYADSGAAAQITSDA' A
#
# COMPACT_ATOMS: atom_id res chain seq x y z
N MET A 1 -15.17 -12.73 -22.28
CA MET A 1 -15.70 -12.50 -20.92
C MET A 1 -14.57 -11.98 -20.07
N THR A 2 -14.61 -10.71 -19.70
CA THR A 2 -13.67 -10.11 -18.75
C THR A 2 -13.87 -10.78 -17.40
N ALA A 3 -12.83 -11.44 -16.88
CA ALA A 3 -12.83 -11.93 -15.52
C ALA A 3 -12.91 -10.71 -14.59
N VAL A 4 -14.09 -10.43 -14.06
CA VAL A 4 -14.25 -9.53 -12.92
C VAL A 4 -13.61 -10.26 -11.74
N SER A 5 -12.39 -9.87 -11.41
CA SER A 5 -11.77 -10.26 -10.14
C SER A 5 -12.66 -9.74 -9.03
N ASN A 6 -13.46 -10.62 -8.41
CA ASN A 6 -14.34 -10.27 -7.31
C ASN A 6 -13.49 -10.18 -6.04
N ILE A 7 -12.67 -9.14 -5.95
CA ILE A 7 -11.82 -8.88 -4.79
C ILE A 7 -12.77 -8.57 -3.62
N SER A 8 -12.69 -9.36 -2.55
CA SER A 8 -13.49 -9.17 -1.35
C SER A 8 -13.39 -7.72 -0.85
N LEU A 9 -14.49 -7.18 -0.32
CA LEU A 9 -14.53 -5.83 0.23
C LEU A 9 -13.45 -5.63 1.30
N ASP A 10 -13.19 -6.64 2.12
CA ASP A 10 -12.13 -6.60 3.14
C ASP A 10 -10.74 -6.45 2.50
N VAL A 11 -10.47 -7.17 1.41
CA VAL A 11 -9.21 -7.08 0.68
C VAL A 11 -9.07 -5.71 0.01
N GLN A 12 -10.17 -5.15 -0.52
CA GLN A 12 -10.17 -3.80 -1.07
C GLN A 12 -9.89 -2.74 0.01
N GLN A 13 -10.49 -2.88 1.20
CA GLN A 13 -10.28 -1.97 2.31
C GLN A 13 -8.85 -2.06 2.87
N ILE A 14 -8.30 -3.26 2.99
CA ILE A 14 -6.90 -3.47 3.39
C ILE A 14 -5.96 -2.82 2.38
N LEU A 15 -6.20 -3.03 1.08
CA LEU A 15 -5.38 -2.43 0.03
C LEU A 15 -5.44 -0.90 0.08
N MET A 16 -6.63 -0.31 0.18
CA MET A 16 -6.82 1.14 0.29
C MET A 16 -6.15 1.72 1.54
N THR A 17 -6.25 1.00 2.66
CA THR A 17 -5.62 1.40 3.93
C THR A 17 -4.10 1.29 3.88
N MET A 18 -3.56 0.29 3.18
CA MET A 18 -2.12 0.19 2.97
C MET A 18 -1.62 1.29 2.03
N LEU A 19 -2.32 1.54 0.93
CA LEU A 19 -1.99 2.58 -0.04
C LEU A 19 -2.06 3.99 0.57
N SER A 20 -3.04 4.26 1.45
CA SER A 20 -3.13 5.55 2.14
C SER A 20 -1.98 5.81 3.12
N LYS A 21 -1.31 4.74 3.57
CA LYS A 21 -0.14 4.81 4.45
C LYS A 21 1.19 4.84 3.69
N VAL A 22 1.18 4.70 2.37
CA VAL A 22 2.39 4.85 1.56
C VAL A 22 2.73 6.34 1.51
N ASN A 23 3.81 6.72 2.19
CA ASN A 23 4.39 8.05 2.02
C ASN A 23 5.14 8.09 0.70
N LEU A 24 4.72 8.94 -0.23
CA LEU A 24 5.43 9.17 -1.49
C LEU A 24 6.24 10.46 -1.40
N LYS A 25 7.53 10.39 -1.74
CA LYS A 25 8.42 11.54 -1.84
C LYS A 25 8.79 11.79 -3.29
N GLN A 26 8.68 13.03 -3.73
CA GLN A 26 9.13 13.47 -5.04
C GLN A 26 10.61 13.90 -4.96
N ASN A 27 11.45 13.46 -5.90
CA ASN A 27 12.80 13.99 -6.06
C ASN A 27 12.81 15.28 -6.90
N GLU A 28 13.99 15.88 -7.04
CA GLU A 28 14.20 17.13 -7.80
C GLU A 28 13.92 16.97 -9.30
N GLU A 29 13.99 15.74 -9.81
CA GLU A 29 13.67 15.38 -11.20
C GLU A 29 12.17 15.08 -11.41
N GLY A 30 11.36 15.19 -10.35
CA GLY A 30 9.93 14.97 -10.38
C GLY A 30 9.48 13.52 -10.26
N GLN A 31 10.40 12.58 -10.00
CA GLN A 31 10.12 11.16 -9.82
C GLN A 31 9.63 10.87 -8.40
N TRP A 32 8.62 10.01 -8.29
CA TRP A 32 8.00 9.63 -7.02
C TRP A 32 8.59 8.32 -6.51
N TYR A 33 8.98 8.30 -5.24
CA TYR A 33 9.46 7.12 -4.52
C TYR A 33 8.59 6.86 -3.32
N ALA A 34 8.28 5.59 -3.07
CA ALA A 34 7.74 5.19 -1.78
C ALA A 34 8.83 5.32 -0.73
N ASP A 35 8.59 6.16 0.28
CA ASP A 35 9.37 6.24 1.49
C ASP A 35 9.10 4.97 2.30
N SER A 36 9.95 3.96 2.09
CA SER A 36 9.90 2.67 2.78
C SER A 36 10.40 2.77 4.23
N GLY A 37 10.63 3.98 4.77
CA GLY A 37 11.04 4.23 6.15
C GLY A 37 10.06 3.74 7.22
N ALA A 38 8.84 3.34 6.84
CA ALA A 38 7.97 2.56 7.71
C ALA A 38 8.48 1.12 7.78
N ALA A 39 9.42 0.86 8.71
CA ALA A 39 9.70 -0.48 9.17
C ALA A 39 8.35 -1.17 9.44
N ALA A 40 8.00 -2.16 8.62
CA ALA A 40 6.88 -3.03 8.87
C ALA A 40 7.23 -3.86 10.11
N GLN A 41 7.07 -3.25 11.29
CA GLN A 41 7.07 -3.95 12.56
C GLN A 41 5.77 -4.76 12.58
N ILE A 42 5.81 -5.92 11.94
CA ILE A 42 4.86 -6.98 12.22
C ILE A 42 5.26 -7.48 13.60
N THR A 43 4.73 -6.84 14.64
CA THR A 43 4.72 -7.43 15.99
C THR A 43 3.82 -8.65 15.89
N SER A 44 4.44 -9.80 15.68
CA SER A 44 3.82 -11.09 15.93
C SER A 44 3.80 -11.27 17.44
N ASP A 45 2.75 -10.79 18.11
CA ASP A 45 2.48 -11.23 19.48
C ASP A 45 2.13 -12.73 19.41
N ALA A 46 2.95 -13.54 20.07
CA ALA A 46 2.79 -14.97 20.27
C ALA A 46 1.98 -15.25 21.54
#